data_AF-A0A940S0F3-F1
#
_entry.id   AF-A0A940S0F3-F1
#
_cell.length_a   1.000
_cell.length_b   1.000
_cell.length_c   1.000
_cell.angle_alpha   90.00
_cell.angle_beta   90.00
_cell.angle_gamma   90.00
#
_symmetry.space_group_name_H-M   'P 1'
#
loop_
_entity.id
_entity.type
_entity.pdbx_description
1 polymer ?
#
loop_
_entity_poly.entity_id
_entity_poly.type
_entity_poly.pdbx_seq_one_letter_code
_entity_poly.pdbx_strand_id
1 'polypeptide(L)'
;MAGLAHRARPGPEPSELLGRAQLWTADGWAGRFERPWDPADTGLGHTAAQAAAFRVPPPAGEHLAAYASAAHARTLAYLAAAPPDDAARLVTSPTLRNTHTVEERLAALVRDGFEHVGQLRAQS
;
A
#
# COMPACT_ATOMS: atom_id res chain seq x y z
N MET A 1 16.33 -9.19 -17.33
CA MET A 1 16.93 -8.66 -16.09
C MET A 1 16.49 -7.20 -15.91
N ALA A 2 15.22 -6.99 -15.52
CA ALA A 2 14.66 -5.66 -15.28
C ALA A 2 14.57 -5.44 -13.78
N GLY A 3 15.42 -4.56 -13.24
CA GLY A 3 15.42 -4.19 -11.83
C GLY A 3 14.14 -3.44 -11.46
N LEU A 4 13.28 -4.08 -10.66
CA LEU A 4 12.08 -3.49 -10.10
C LEU A 4 12.45 -2.71 -8.82
N ALA A 5 12.70 -1.42 -8.97
CA ALA A 5 12.76 -0.49 -7.85
C ALA A 5 11.32 -0.05 -7.47
N HIS A 6 10.83 -0.47 -6.30
CA HIS A 6 9.50 -0.11 -5.77
C HIS A 6 9.59 0.88 -4.60
N ARG A 7 9.90 2.14 -4.95
CA ARG A 7 9.21 3.43 -4.73
C ARG A 7 8.45 3.78 -3.43
N ALA A 8 8.98 4.82 -2.77
CA ALA A 8 8.39 6.09 -2.30
C ALA A 8 7.09 6.17 -1.45
N ARG A 9 6.36 5.09 -1.17
CA ARG A 9 5.23 5.12 -0.23
C ARG A 9 5.18 3.80 0.54
N PRO A 10 4.76 3.79 1.82
CA PRO A 10 4.44 2.53 2.47
C PRO A 10 3.31 1.81 1.70
N GLY A 11 3.46 0.50 1.51
CA GLY A 11 2.80 -0.32 0.48
C GLY A 11 1.27 -0.27 0.37
N PRO A 12 0.70 -1.04 -0.57
CA PRO A 12 -0.74 -1.03 -0.83
C PRO A 12 -1.56 -1.47 0.40
N GLU A 13 -2.84 -1.11 0.40
CA GLU A 13 -3.81 -1.42 1.44
C GLU A 13 -5.18 -1.74 0.81
N PRO A 14 -6.11 -2.44 1.49
CA PRO A 14 -7.27 -3.08 0.86
C PRO A 14 -8.45 -2.13 0.55
N SER A 15 -8.25 -0.82 0.47
CA SER A 15 -9.34 0.16 0.31
C SER A 15 -10.22 -0.07 -0.91
N GLU A 16 -9.66 -0.53 -2.03
CA GLU A 16 -10.44 -0.89 -3.21
C GLU A 16 -11.32 -2.13 -3.01
N LEU A 17 -10.90 -3.10 -2.17
CA LEU A 17 -11.73 -4.26 -1.80
C LEU A 17 -12.99 -3.82 -1.06
N LEU A 18 -12.86 -2.73 -0.31
CA LEU A 18 -13.90 -2.09 0.50
C LEU A 18 -14.69 -1.01 -0.27
N GLY A 19 -14.33 -0.70 -1.52
CA GLY A 19 -14.92 0.41 -2.28
C GLY A 19 -14.73 1.78 -1.61
N ARG A 20 -13.66 1.95 -0.82
CA ARG A 20 -13.39 3.16 -0.03
C ARG A 20 -12.14 3.88 -0.55
N ALA A 21 -12.02 5.15 -0.16
CA ALA A 21 -10.78 5.90 -0.37
C ALA A 21 -9.63 5.29 0.45
N GLN A 22 -8.42 5.44 -0.09
CA GLN A 22 -7.20 4.91 0.51
C GLN A 22 -6.92 5.54 1.86
N LEU A 23 -6.40 4.77 2.82
CA LEU A 23 -5.94 5.32 4.12
C LEU A 23 -5.05 6.54 3.91
N TRP A 24 -4.15 6.47 2.92
CA TRP A 24 -3.20 7.53 2.59
C TRP A 24 -3.82 8.92 2.44
N THR A 25 -4.95 9.00 1.74
CA THR A 25 -5.67 10.25 1.55
C THR A 25 -6.79 10.42 2.57
N ALA A 26 -7.62 9.41 2.80
CA ALA A 26 -8.79 9.50 3.66
C ALA A 26 -8.47 9.73 5.15
N ASP A 27 -7.37 9.17 5.64
CA ASP A 27 -7.01 9.16 7.06
C ASP A 27 -5.82 10.09 7.35
N GLY A 28 -5.49 10.99 6.42
CA GLY A 28 -4.48 12.04 6.60
C GLY A 28 -3.03 11.57 6.68
N TRP A 29 -2.75 10.31 6.33
CA TRP A 29 -1.39 9.76 6.34
C TRP A 29 -0.47 10.49 5.36
N ALA A 30 -0.94 10.93 4.19
CA ALA A 30 -0.14 11.74 3.27
C ALA A 30 0.46 12.97 3.96
N GLY A 31 -0.33 13.66 4.80
CA GLY A 31 0.14 14.79 5.59
C GLY A 31 1.17 14.40 6.65
N ARG A 32 0.96 13.27 7.34
CA ARG A 32 1.91 12.73 8.34
C ARG A 32 3.26 12.34 7.73
N PHE A 33 3.29 12.05 6.43
CA PHE A 33 4.50 11.74 5.68
C PHE A 33 5.04 12.95 4.88
N GLU A 34 4.46 14.14 5.05
CA GLU A 34 4.82 15.37 4.30
C GLU A 34 4.75 15.19 2.77
N ARG A 35 3.73 14.47 2.31
CA ARG A 35 3.51 14.14 0.90
C ARG A 35 2.28 14.84 0.33
N PRO A 36 2.24 15.01 -1.01
CA PRO A 36 1.04 15.47 -1.69
C PRO A 36 -0.15 14.56 -1.37
N TRP A 37 -1.33 15.16 -1.25
CA TRP A 37 -2.62 14.47 -1.12
C TRP A 37 -3.13 13.88 -2.44
N ASP A 38 -2.27 13.81 -3.46
CA ASP A 38 -2.64 13.30 -4.78
C ASP A 38 -2.84 11.77 -4.71
N PRO A 39 -4.07 11.26 -4.90
CA PRO A 39 -4.31 9.82 -4.95
C PRO A 39 -3.62 9.16 -6.15
N ALA A 40 -3.21 9.91 -7.18
CA ALA A 40 -2.44 9.40 -8.32
C ALA A 40 -0.93 9.29 -8.03
N ASP A 41 -0.42 9.91 -6.96
CA ASP A 41 0.95 9.73 -6.47
C ASP A 41 1.07 8.36 -5.76
N THR A 42 1.05 7.32 -6.59
CA THR A 42 1.08 5.91 -6.19
C THR A 42 2.48 5.39 -5.92
N GLY A 43 3.51 6.16 -6.28
CA GLY A 43 4.82 5.57 -6.48
C GLY A 43 4.79 4.47 -7.56
N LEU A 44 3.88 4.51 -8.54
CA LEU A 44 4.11 3.85 -9.83
C LEU A 44 4.88 4.85 -10.74
N GLY A 45 5.45 4.47 -11.88
CA GLY A 45 6.43 5.29 -12.65
C GLY A 45 7.81 5.66 -12.06
N HIS A 46 7.98 5.83 -10.74
CA HIS A 46 9.27 5.95 -9.99
C HIS A 46 10.60 5.42 -10.58
N THR A 47 11.62 6.25 -10.79
CA THR A 47 13.02 5.76 -10.89
C THR A 47 13.55 5.33 -9.52
N ALA A 48 14.67 4.58 -9.51
CA ALA A 48 15.37 4.23 -8.27
C ALA A 48 15.81 5.48 -7.48
N ALA A 49 16.26 6.54 -8.17
CA ALA A 49 16.62 7.81 -7.55
C ALA A 49 15.42 8.49 -6.87
N GLN A 50 14.26 8.50 -7.53
CA GLN A 50 13.02 9.04 -6.96
C GLN A 50 12.53 8.22 -5.76
N ALA A 51 12.74 6.89 -5.76
CA ALA A 51 12.47 6.05 -4.60
C ALA A 51 13.41 6.37 -3.44
N ALA A 52 14.71 6.49 -3.73
CA ALA A 52 15.75 6.81 -2.75
C ALA A 52 15.67 8.25 -2.21
N ALA A 53 14.91 9.14 -2.85
CA ALA A 53 14.65 10.49 -2.36
C ALA A 53 13.51 10.56 -1.34
N PHE A 54 12.72 9.49 -1.19
CA PHE A 54 11.66 9.46 -0.19
C PHE A 54 12.24 9.46 1.22
N ARG A 55 11.73 10.36 2.05
CA ARG A 55 12.11 10.50 3.46
C ARG A 55 10.84 10.49 4.28
N VAL A 56 10.87 9.77 5.39
CA VAL A 56 9.80 9.79 6.38
C VAL A 56 10.19 10.80 7.45
N PRO A 57 9.33 11.77 7.80
CA PRO A 57 9.63 12.73 8.85
C PRO A 57 9.77 12.02 10.21
N PRO A 58 10.59 12.54 11.13
CA PRO A 58 10.67 12.02 12.49
C PRO A 58 9.33 12.15 13.25
N PRO A 59 8.90 11.16 14.06
CA PRO A 59 9.56 9.87 14.31
C PRO A 59 9.26 8.82 13.22
N ALA A 60 10.24 8.57 12.35
CA ALA A 60 10.05 7.75 11.15
C ALA A 60 9.63 6.31 11.45
N GLY A 61 10.23 5.68 12.47
CA GLY A 61 9.90 4.32 12.87
C GLY A 61 8.45 4.20 13.38
N GLU A 62 7.99 5.17 14.17
CA GLU A 62 6.62 5.19 14.69
C GLU A 62 5.61 5.47 13.58
N HIS A 63 5.90 6.37 12.65
CA HIS A 63 5.01 6.63 11.51
C HIS A 63 4.86 5.41 10.61
N LEU A 64 5.96 4.71 10.32
CA LEU A 64 5.93 3.46 9.54
C LEU A 64 5.17 2.35 10.28
N ALA A 65 5.45 2.15 11.56
CA ALA A 65 4.77 1.15 12.38
C ALA A 65 3.27 1.42 12.47
N ALA A 66 2.89 2.68 12.73
CA ALA A 66 1.49 3.06 12.86
C ALA A 66 0.73 2.92 11.53
N TYR A 67 1.33 3.24 10.38
CA TYR A 67 0.71 3.01 9.08
C TYR A 67 0.55 1.52 8.80
N ALA A 68 1.57 0.71 9.08
CA ALA A 68 1.51 -0.74 8.93
C ALA A 68 0.41 -1.36 9.82
N SER A 69 0.30 -0.92 11.08
CA SER A 69 -0.77 -1.34 11.98
C SER A 69 -2.16 -0.95 11.48
N ALA A 70 -2.33 0.26 10.94
CA ALA A 70 -3.60 0.72 10.39
C ALA A 70 -4.01 -0.08 9.14
N ALA A 71 -3.08 -0.32 8.22
CA ALA A 71 -3.31 -1.14 7.03
C ALA A 71 -3.65 -2.58 7.43
N HIS A 72 -2.91 -3.17 8.39
CA HIS A 72 -3.16 -4.51 8.89
C HIS A 72 -4.54 -4.64 9.55
N ALA A 73 -4.90 -3.70 10.44
CA ALA A 73 -6.21 -3.69 11.08
C ALA A 73 -7.35 -3.60 10.06
N ARG A 74 -7.17 -2.80 9.00
CA ARG A 74 -8.15 -2.69 7.91
C ARG A 74 -8.29 -3.99 7.11
N THR A 75 -7.17 -4.68 6.85
CA THR A 75 -7.18 -6.00 6.21
C THR A 75 -7.90 -7.04 7.07
N LEU A 76 -7.63 -7.09 8.37
CA LEU A 76 -8.32 -8.02 9.27
C LEU A 76 -9.82 -7.72 9.35
N ALA A 77 -10.21 -6.45 9.44
CA ALA A 77 -11.61 -6.05 9.45
C ALA A 77 -12.34 -6.47 8.17
N TYR A 78 -11.67 -6.38 7.01
CA TYR A 78 -12.21 -6.88 5.74
C TYR A 78 -12.37 -8.40 5.77
N LEU A 79 -11.32 -9.15 6.13
CA LEU A 79 -11.36 -10.61 6.17
C LEU A 79 -12.42 -11.16 7.13
N ALA A 80 -12.64 -10.48 8.26
CA ALA A 80 -13.66 -10.88 9.24
C ALA A 80 -15.11 -10.67 8.74
N ALA A 81 -15.32 -9.76 7.78
CA ALA A 81 -16.64 -9.42 7.26
C ALA A 81 -16.90 -9.97 5.84
N ALA A 82 -15.89 -10.52 5.18
CA ALA A 82 -15.99 -10.98 3.80
C ALA A 82 -16.96 -12.19 3.69
N PRO A 83 -17.88 -12.18 2.71
CA PRO A 83 -18.73 -13.34 2.44
C PRO A 83 -17.91 -14.54 1.94
N PRO A 84 -18.42 -15.78 2.07
CA PRO A 84 -17.69 -16.99 1.66
C PRO A 84 -17.22 -16.98 0.19
N ASP A 85 -17.99 -16.37 -0.69
CA ASP A 85 -17.71 -16.34 -2.13
C ASP A 85 -16.97 -15.06 -2.59
N ASP A 86 -16.51 -14.22 -1.64
CA ASP A 86 -15.93 -12.92 -1.98
C ASP A 86 -14.64 -13.03 -2.80
N ALA A 87 -13.92 -14.14 -2.66
CA ALA A 87 -12.66 -14.40 -3.36
C ALA A 87 -12.76 -14.22 -4.89
N ALA A 88 -13.89 -14.62 -5.49
CA ALA A 88 -14.12 -14.53 -6.93
C ALA A 88 -14.65 -13.16 -7.39
N ARG A 89 -15.01 -12.26 -6.47
CA ARG A 89 -15.52 -10.93 -6.81
C ARG A 89 -14.46 -10.12 -7.54
N LEU A 90 -14.85 -9.49 -8.65
CA LEU A 90 -13.99 -8.55 -9.36
C LEU A 90 -13.92 -7.21 -8.65
N VAL A 91 -12.71 -6.68 -8.56
CA VAL A 91 -12.41 -5.37 -8.00
C VAL A 91 -11.54 -4.60 -8.99
N THR A 92 -12.01 -3.41 -9.36
CA THR A 92 -11.24 -2.48 -10.18
C THR A 92 -10.53 -1.48 -9.29
N SER A 93 -9.20 -1.40 -9.43
CA SER A 93 -8.41 -0.38 -8.77
C SER A 93 -8.64 0.98 -9.44
N PRO A 94 -9.19 2.00 -8.75
CA PRO A 94 -9.34 3.33 -9.35
C PRO A 94 -7.99 3.97 -9.66
N THR A 95 -6.94 3.54 -8.95
CA THR A 95 -5.59 4.09 -9.04
C THR A 95 -4.75 3.40 -10.10
N LEU A 96 -4.75 2.06 -10.10
CA LEU A 96 -3.97 1.27 -11.07
C LEU A 96 -4.74 1.03 -12.38
N ARG A 97 -6.04 1.34 -12.42
CA ARG A 97 -6.94 1.16 -13.56
C ARG A 97 -6.91 -0.26 -14.13
N ASN A 98 -6.74 -1.25 -13.26
CA ASN A 98 -6.78 -2.66 -13.58
C ASN A 98 -7.87 -3.36 -12.75
N THR A 99 -8.33 -4.50 -13.25
CA THR A 99 -9.37 -5.31 -12.60
C THR A 99 -8.78 -6.68 -12.30
N HIS A 100 -8.96 -7.12 -11.07
CA HIS A 100 -8.50 -8.42 -10.56
C HIS A 100 -9.58 -8.99 -9.65
N THR A 101 -9.49 -10.27 -9.32
CA THR A 101 -10.31 -10.85 -8.25
C THR A 101 -9.84 -10.36 -6.88
N VAL A 102 -10.71 -10.45 -5.87
CA VAL A 102 -10.34 -10.21 -4.47
C VAL A 102 -9.15 -11.08 -4.06
N GLU A 103 -9.14 -12.35 -4.45
CA GLU A 103 -8.05 -13.28 -4.15
C GLU A 103 -6.72 -12.78 -4.72
N GLU A 104 -6.68 -12.40 -5.99
CA GLU A 104 -5.48 -11.89 -6.66
C GLU A 104 -4.96 -10.61 -5.98
N ARG A 105 -5.86 -9.73 -5.54
CA ARG A 105 -5.49 -8.51 -4.81
C ARG A 105 -4.97 -8.78 -3.41
N LEU A 106 -5.57 -9.72 -2.67
CA LEU A 106 -5.07 -10.15 -1.36
C LEU A 106 -3.70 -10.82 -1.48
N ALA A 107 -3.50 -11.69 -2.48
CA ALA A 107 -2.22 -12.31 -2.76
C ALA A 107 -1.14 -11.27 -3.10
N ALA A 108 -1.49 -10.27 -3.92
CA ALA A 108 -0.59 -9.16 -4.23
C ALA A 108 -0.25 -8.34 -2.98
N LEU A 109 -1.23 -8.03 -2.12
CA LEU A 109 -1.02 -7.30 -0.86
C LEU A 109 -0.02 -8.03 0.06
N VAL A 110 -0.15 -9.36 0.18
CA VAL A 110 0.73 -10.19 0.99
C VAL A 110 2.15 -10.25 0.40
N ARG A 111 2.27 -10.45 -0.91
CA ARG A 111 3.58 -10.44 -1.60
C ARG A 111 4.29 -9.11 -1.40
N ASP A 112 3.59 -8.00 -1.63
CA ASP A 112 4.15 -6.66 -1.45
C ASP A 112 4.59 -6.46 0.01
N GLY A 113 3.87 -7.00 0.99
CA GLY A 113 4.28 -7.01 2.40
C GLY A 113 5.64 -7.70 2.62
N PHE A 114 5.86 -8.88 2.03
CA PHE A 114 7.12 -9.62 2.15
C PHE A 114 8.29 -8.95 1.41
N GLU A 115 8.05 -8.40 0.23
CA GLU A 115 9.06 -7.68 -0.55
C GLU A 115 9.59 -6.44 0.21
N HIS A 116 8.72 -5.74 0.94
CA HIS A 116 9.13 -4.60 1.76
C HIS A 116 9.92 -4.98 3.03
N VAL A 117 9.61 -6.12 3.68
CA VAL A 117 10.36 -6.60 4.85
C VAL A 117 11.79 -7.00 4.47
N GLY A 118 11.99 -7.59 3.29
CA GLY A 118 13.31 -7.96 2.78
C GLY A 118 14.22 -6.76 2.52
N GLN A 119 13.66 -5.61 2.12
CA GLN A 119 14.42 -4.42 1.76
C GLN A 119 14.80 -3.53 2.96
N LEU A 120 14.02 -3.54 4.05
CA LEU A 120 14.37 -2.85 5.29
C LEU A 120 15.68 -3.37 5.91
N ARG A 121 15.99 -4.66 5.73
CA ARG A 121 17.24 -5.28 6.20
C ARG A 121 18.45 -5.01 5.31
N ALA A 122 18.24 -4.53 4.09
CA ALA A 122 19.32 -4.26 3.14
C ALA A 122 19.88 -2.82 3.24
N GLN A 123 19.28 -1.98 4.10
CA GLN A 123 19.65 -0.57 4.30
C GLN A 123 20.10 -0.26 5.74
N SER A 124 20.28 -1.29 6.57
CA SER A 124 20.80 -1.21 7.94
C SER A 124 22.25 -1.68 8.02
#